data_AF-A0A969KNG6-F1
#
_entry.id   AF-A0A969KNG6-F1
#
_cell.length_a   1.000
_cell.length_b   1.000
_cell.length_c   1.000
_cell.angle_alpha   90.00
_cell.angle_beta   90.00
_cell.angle_gamma   90.00
#
_symmetry.space_group_name_H-M   'P 1'
#
loop_
_entity.id
_entity.type
_entity.pdbx_description
1 polymer ?
#
loop_
_entity_poly.entity_id
_entity_poly.type
_entity_poly.pdbx_seq_one_letter_code
_entity_poly.pdbx_strand_id
1 'polypeptide(L)'
;MTWIILALLIDPRGGEGIALLSFCMLASIGFMKLAEWLSNSTGEKIFTDSKTLVTFSCLITYYLFVSTIYDFQLVNTSLKSGDLEMIEWIQENVEDDKTFLLATGREFSMTDPLQEWFPALTNQYSRTTMQGLEWTLAENFFPYYEQLTVFQKCADVVCVNQWVVQNNVEYDYLIILIPTKDDTSELVDSLRSLGASVRTSALHILIFESEHALVFELDNNCRSRL
;
A
#
# COMPACT_ATOMS: atom_id res chain seq x y z
N MET A 1 -29.42 -16.04 3.63
CA MET A 1 -28.23 -16.34 4.44
C MET A 1 -27.28 -17.34 3.78
N THR A 2 -27.75 -18.43 3.16
CA THR A 2 -26.90 -19.44 2.51
C THR A 2 -25.90 -18.86 1.50
N TRP A 3 -26.34 -17.90 0.68
CA TRP A 3 -25.48 -17.22 -0.31
C TRP A 3 -24.38 -16.34 0.31
N ILE A 4 -24.63 -15.78 1.50
CA ILE A 4 -23.66 -14.94 2.24
C ILE A 4 -22.51 -15.83 2.72
N ILE A 5 -22.85 -16.97 3.33
CA ILE A 5 -21.87 -17.93 3.84
C ILE A 5 -21.09 -18.54 2.68
N LEU A 6 -21.76 -18.88 1.58
CA LEU A 6 -21.10 -19.35 0.36
C LEU A 6 -20.12 -18.33 -0.22
N ALA A 7 -20.48 -17.04 -0.28
CA ALA A 7 -19.58 -16.01 -0.77
C ALA A 7 -18.31 -15.89 0.08
N LEU A 8 -18.45 -15.93 1.41
CA LEU A 8 -17.31 -15.87 2.34
C LEU A 8 -16.41 -17.12 2.29
N LEU A 9 -16.96 -18.29 1.94
CA LEU A 9 -16.21 -19.55 1.85
C LEU A 9 -15.51 -19.74 0.49
N ILE A 10 -16.12 -19.26 -0.60
CA ILE A 10 -15.59 -19.44 -1.96
C ILE A 10 -14.51 -18.39 -2.27
N ASP A 11 -14.74 -17.15 -1.87
CA ASP A 11 -13.81 -16.05 -2.11
C ASP A 11 -13.59 -15.29 -0.80
N PRO A 12 -12.62 -15.68 0.03
CA PRO A 12 -12.36 -14.99 1.28
C PRO A 12 -11.85 -13.55 1.08
N ARG A 13 -11.36 -13.18 -0.12
CA ARG A 13 -10.85 -11.83 -0.41
C ARG A 13 -11.93 -10.88 -0.92
N GLY A 14 -12.84 -11.36 -1.78
CA GLY A 14 -13.94 -10.57 -2.34
C GLY A 14 -15.31 -10.81 -1.70
N GLY A 15 -15.44 -11.90 -0.94
CA GLY A 15 -16.69 -12.37 -0.34
C GLY A 15 -17.26 -11.39 0.69
N GLU A 16 -16.42 -10.66 1.42
CA GLU A 16 -16.86 -9.61 2.34
C GLU A 16 -17.62 -8.51 1.60
N GLY A 17 -17.12 -8.05 0.45
CA GLY A 17 -17.78 -7.02 -0.36
C GLY A 17 -19.15 -7.47 -0.88
N ILE A 18 -19.25 -8.73 -1.32
CA ILE A 18 -20.52 -9.33 -1.80
C ILE A 18 -21.51 -9.50 -0.64
N ALA A 19 -21.02 -9.97 0.52
CA ALA A 19 -21.82 -10.23 1.70
C ALA A 19 -22.32 -8.95 2.39
N LEU A 20 -21.57 -7.84 2.28
CA LEU A 20 -21.81 -6.58 2.98
C LEU A 20 -23.22 -6.03 2.74
N LEU A 21 -23.66 -5.95 1.47
CA LEU A 21 -25.01 -5.46 1.14
C LEU A 21 -26.10 -6.30 1.82
N SER A 22 -25.91 -7.62 1.83
CA SER A 22 -26.85 -8.54 2.47
C SER A 22 -26.86 -8.39 3.99
N PHE A 23 -25.69 -8.17 4.61
CA PHE A 23 -25.60 -7.88 6.04
C PHE A 23 -26.28 -6.56 6.41
N CYS A 24 -26.10 -5.50 5.63
CA CYS A 24 -26.77 -4.22 5.85
C CYS A 24 -28.29 -4.35 5.78
N MET A 25 -28.82 -5.11 4.82
CA MET A 25 -30.26 -5.38 4.72
C MET A 25 -30.79 -6.15 5.93
N LEU A 26 -30.07 -7.20 6.37
CA LEU A 26 -30.45 -7.98 7.55
C LEU A 26 -30.38 -7.15 8.84
N ALA A 27 -29.35 -6.33 8.98
CA ALA A 27 -29.20 -5.39 10.09
C ALA A 27 -30.35 -4.37 10.12
N SER A 28 -30.73 -3.83 8.96
CA SER A 28 -31.88 -2.92 8.82
C SER A 28 -33.20 -3.58 9.21
N ILE A 29 -33.45 -4.82 8.77
CA ILE A 29 -34.63 -5.59 9.18
C ILE A 29 -34.64 -5.84 10.69
N GLY A 30 -33.49 -6.22 11.25
CA GLY A 30 -33.33 -6.39 12.70
C GLY A 30 -33.61 -5.08 13.45
N PHE A 31 -33.12 -3.96 12.93
CA PHE A 31 -33.36 -2.64 13.50
C PHE A 31 -34.83 -2.22 13.43
N MET A 32 -35.52 -2.45 12.30
CA MET A 32 -36.96 -2.19 12.17
C MET A 32 -37.78 -3.03 13.16
N LYS A 33 -37.46 -4.33 13.30
CA LYS A 33 -38.13 -5.21 14.26
C LYS A 33 -37.88 -4.80 15.71
N LEU A 34 -36.66 -4.36 16.01
CA LEU A 34 -36.31 -3.82 17.31
C LEU A 34 -37.09 -2.53 17.60
N ALA A 35 -37.22 -1.63 16.64
CA ALA A 35 -37.98 -0.39 16.76
C ALA A 35 -39.49 -0.64 16.94
N GLU A 36 -40.07 -1.58 16.18
CA GLU A 36 -41.46 -2.02 16.34
C GLU A 36 -41.71 -2.59 17.76
N TRP A 37 -40.79 -3.41 18.25
CA TRP A 37 -40.86 -3.98 19.61
C TRP A 37 -40.76 -2.90 20.70
N LEU A 38 -39.86 -1.94 20.54
CA LEU A 38 -39.71 -0.78 21.44
C LEU A 38 -40.96 0.10 21.45
N SER A 39 -41.61 0.30 20.30
CA SER A 39 -42.83 1.11 20.16
C SER A 39 -44.07 0.44 20.77
N ASN A 40 -44.23 -0.87 20.57
CA ASN A 40 -45.41 -1.61 21.01
C ASN A 40 -45.36 -1.98 22.51
N SER A 41 -44.18 -2.05 23.11
CA SER A 41 -44.02 -2.28 24.53
C SER A 41 -44.12 -0.93 25.25
N THR A 42 -45.26 -0.65 25.90
CA THR A 42 -45.58 0.58 26.68
C THR A 42 -44.32 1.39 27.01
N GLY A 43 -44.05 2.40 26.18
CA GLY A 43 -42.75 3.09 26.03
C GLY A 43 -42.16 3.73 27.28
N GLU A 44 -42.86 3.69 28.42
CA GLU A 44 -42.36 4.15 29.71
C GLU A 44 -41.43 3.14 30.41
N LYS A 45 -41.48 1.83 30.13
CA LYS A 45 -40.69 0.83 30.88
C LYS A 45 -39.35 0.42 30.27
N ILE A 46 -39.17 0.52 28.95
CA ILE A 46 -37.92 0.06 28.31
C ILE A 46 -36.81 1.11 28.42
N PHE A 47 -37.14 2.40 28.28
CA PHE A 47 -36.16 3.49 28.44
C PHE A 47 -35.88 3.87 29.90
N THR A 48 -36.62 3.32 30.87
CA THR A 48 -36.39 3.53 32.31
C THR A 48 -35.57 2.42 32.96
N ASP A 49 -35.46 1.24 32.32
CA ASP A 49 -34.59 0.17 32.81
C ASP A 49 -33.12 0.47 32.47
N SER A 50 -32.39 0.96 33.47
CA SER A 50 -30.97 1.32 33.37
C SER A 50 -30.12 0.21 32.76
N LYS A 51 -30.46 -1.07 32.96
CA LYS A 51 -29.70 -2.20 32.40
C LYS A 51 -29.80 -2.31 30.88
N THR A 52 -31.00 -2.09 30.34
CA THR A 52 -31.24 -2.16 28.90
C THR A 52 -30.54 -1.01 28.17
N LEU A 53 -30.66 0.20 28.73
CA LEU A 53 -30.00 1.39 28.19
C LEU A 53 -28.47 1.30 28.24
N VAL A 54 -27.91 0.79 29.35
CA VAL A 54 -26.47 0.54 29.48
C VAL A 54 -26.01 -0.49 28.45
N THR A 55 -26.75 -1.58 28.24
CA THR A 55 -26.38 -2.62 27.26
C THR A 55 -26.34 -2.08 25.83
N PHE A 56 -27.36 -1.32 25.42
CA PHE A 56 -27.37 -0.67 24.09
C PHE A 56 -26.25 0.36 23.95
N SER A 57 -26.02 1.18 24.97
CA SER A 57 -24.92 2.14 24.98
C SER A 57 -23.57 1.43 24.85
N CYS A 58 -23.34 0.35 25.58
CA CYS A 58 -22.12 -0.44 25.47
C CYS A 58 -21.93 -1.06 24.09
N LEU A 59 -22.99 -1.59 23.47
CA LEU A 59 -22.92 -2.15 22.11
C LEU A 59 -22.57 -1.06 21.08
N ILE A 60 -23.23 0.11 21.13
CA ILE A 60 -22.94 1.21 20.22
C ILE A 60 -21.51 1.70 20.41
N THR A 61 -21.07 1.91 21.66
CA THR A 61 -19.68 2.31 21.94
C THR A 61 -18.69 1.26 21.45
N TYR A 62 -18.98 -0.02 21.63
CA TYR A 62 -18.15 -1.11 21.10
C TYR A 62 -18.05 -1.06 19.57
N TYR A 63 -19.17 -0.92 18.86
CA TYR A 63 -19.15 -0.83 17.39
C TYR A 63 -18.41 0.42 16.89
N LEU A 64 -18.61 1.57 17.53
CA LEU A 64 -17.86 2.78 17.20
C LEU A 64 -16.35 2.61 17.44
N PHE A 65 -15.98 1.99 18.56
CA PHE A 65 -14.59 1.71 18.89
C PHE A 65 -13.93 0.74 17.91
N VAL A 66 -14.65 -0.30 17.49
CA VAL A 66 -14.17 -1.23 16.46
C VAL A 66 -14.00 -0.50 15.12
N SER A 67 -14.96 0.34 14.72
CA SER A 67 -14.88 1.13 13.48
C SER A 67 -13.65 2.04 13.46
N THR A 68 -13.37 2.75 14.56
CA THR A 68 -12.23 3.68 14.60
C THR A 68 -10.88 2.96 14.53
N ILE A 69 -10.78 1.73 15.06
CA ILE A 69 -9.56 0.91 14.92
C ILE A 69 -9.29 0.56 13.46
N TYR A 70 -10.32 0.15 12.71
CA TYR A 70 -10.17 -0.21 11.31
C TYR A 70 -9.86 0.99 10.41
N ASP A 71 -10.51 2.15 10.66
CA ASP A 71 -10.23 3.38 9.89
C ASP A 71 -8.78 3.87 10.07
N PHE A 72 -8.21 3.72 11.26
CA PHE A 72 -6.83 4.15 11.54
C PHE A 72 -5.79 3.36 10.74
N GLN A 73 -6.06 2.08 10.47
CA GLN A 73 -5.17 1.25 9.64
C GLN A 73 -5.13 1.78 8.19
N LEU A 74 -6.25 2.26 7.66
CA LEU A 74 -6.38 2.74 6.28
C LEU A 74 -5.61 4.05 6.03
N VAL A 75 -5.57 4.96 7.00
CA VAL A 75 -4.80 6.21 6.90
C VAL A 75 -3.30 5.96 6.83
N ASN A 76 -2.82 4.85 7.38
CA ASN A 76 -1.39 4.53 7.34
C ASN A 76 -0.96 3.84 6.03
N THR A 77 -1.92 3.39 5.23
CA THR A 77 -1.68 2.78 3.90
C THR A 77 -1.89 3.76 2.75
N SER A 78 -2.01 5.07 3.02
CA SER A 78 -2.07 6.09 1.97
C SER A 78 -0.69 6.68 1.65
N LEU A 79 -0.57 7.26 0.45
CA LEU A 79 0.56 8.12 0.08
C LEU A 79 0.76 9.24 1.10
N LYS A 80 2.01 9.57 1.40
CA LYS A 80 2.38 10.67 2.28
C LYS A 80 2.59 11.95 1.47
N SER A 81 2.57 13.10 2.13
CA SER A 81 2.79 14.39 1.46
C SER A 81 4.16 14.48 0.78
N GLY A 82 5.20 13.88 1.36
CA GLY A 82 6.53 13.83 0.75
C GLY A 82 6.60 12.97 -0.52
N ASP A 83 5.78 11.92 -0.60
CA ASP A 83 5.64 11.12 -1.83
C ASP A 83 5.00 11.95 -2.95
N LEU A 84 3.97 12.72 -2.61
CA LEU A 84 3.26 13.58 -3.56
C LEU A 84 4.15 14.69 -4.11
N GLU A 85 5.00 15.30 -3.28
CA GLU A 85 5.99 16.31 -3.71
C GLU A 85 6.96 15.73 -4.75
N MET A 86 7.49 14.53 -4.51
CA MET A 86 8.36 13.84 -5.46
C MET A 86 7.61 13.49 -6.76
N ILE A 87 6.38 13.00 -6.66
CA ILE A 87 5.53 12.65 -7.82
C ILE A 87 5.25 13.89 -8.68
N GLU A 88 4.87 15.00 -8.05
CA GLU A 88 4.63 16.28 -8.73
C GLU A 88 5.89 16.77 -9.44
N TRP A 89 7.04 16.71 -8.76
CA TRP A 89 8.32 17.06 -9.39
C TRP A 89 8.63 16.17 -10.60
N ILE A 90 8.40 14.86 -10.51
CA ILE A 90 8.63 13.92 -11.63
C ILE A 90 7.72 14.27 -12.81
N GLN A 91 6.43 14.55 -12.58
CA GLN A 91 5.50 14.94 -13.65
C GLN A 91 5.93 16.23 -14.37
N GLU A 92 6.54 17.17 -13.66
CA GLU A 92 6.93 18.46 -14.21
C GLU A 92 8.31 18.45 -14.90
N ASN A 93 9.21 17.54 -14.49
CA ASN A 93 10.63 17.62 -14.85
C ASN A 93 11.16 16.40 -15.63
N VAL A 94 10.44 15.28 -15.63
CA VAL A 94 10.85 14.06 -16.33
C VAL A 94 10.00 13.88 -17.59
N GLU A 95 10.66 13.61 -18.72
CA GLU A 95 9.97 13.27 -19.98
C GLU A 95 9.06 12.05 -19.81
N ASP A 96 8.04 11.93 -20.65
CA ASP A 96 7.13 10.78 -20.66
C ASP A 96 7.85 9.45 -21.00
N ASP A 97 7.20 8.33 -20.66
CA ASP A 97 7.59 6.95 -21.00
C ASP A 97 8.96 6.49 -20.46
N LYS A 98 9.41 7.03 -19.32
CA LYS A 98 10.61 6.59 -18.61
C LYS A 98 10.31 5.45 -17.66
N THR A 99 11.35 4.65 -17.39
CA THR A 99 11.26 3.48 -16.52
C THR A 99 11.96 3.71 -15.18
N PHE A 100 11.25 3.42 -14.10
CA PHE A 100 11.69 3.64 -12.73
C PHE A 100 11.86 2.33 -11.94
N LEU A 101 12.85 2.34 -11.05
CA LEU A 101 12.98 1.41 -9.93
C LEU A 101 12.70 2.15 -8.62
N LEU A 102 11.84 1.60 -7.78
CA LEU A 102 11.44 2.24 -6.53
C LEU A 102 11.94 1.42 -5.34
N ALA A 103 12.98 1.89 -4.67
CA ALA A 103 13.45 1.36 -3.39
C ALA A 103 12.75 2.14 -2.27
N THR A 104 11.76 1.51 -1.64
CA THR A 104 10.89 2.16 -0.64
C THR A 104 11.13 1.65 0.77
N GLY A 105 11.87 0.55 0.93
CA GLY A 105 12.11 -0.10 2.22
C GLY A 105 10.91 -0.90 2.73
N ARG A 106 9.88 -1.11 1.90
CA ARG A 106 8.75 -1.99 2.20
C ARG A 106 8.93 -3.33 1.49
N GLU A 107 8.98 -4.42 2.26
CA GLU A 107 9.30 -5.76 1.74
C GLU A 107 8.31 -6.25 0.67
N PHE A 108 7.03 -5.90 0.82
CA PHE A 108 5.94 -6.40 -0.02
C PHE A 108 5.33 -5.28 -0.86
N SER A 109 5.63 -5.31 -2.17
CA SER A 109 5.13 -4.37 -3.19
C SER A 109 3.61 -4.16 -3.14
N MET A 110 2.84 -5.22 -2.88
CA MET A 110 1.37 -5.16 -2.84
C MET A 110 0.79 -4.36 -1.66
N THR A 111 1.61 -4.03 -0.67
CA THR A 111 1.20 -3.23 0.51
C THR A 111 1.83 -1.84 0.51
N ASP A 112 2.52 -1.50 -0.58
CA ASP A 112 3.23 -0.25 -0.74
C ASP A 112 2.40 0.74 -1.60
N PRO A 113 1.83 1.79 -0.98
CA PRO A 113 1.03 2.76 -1.71
C PRO A 113 1.83 3.51 -2.77
N LEU A 114 3.13 3.74 -2.55
CA LEU A 114 3.93 4.43 -3.56
C LEU A 114 4.08 3.56 -4.80
N GLN A 115 4.40 2.28 -4.65
CA GLN A 115 4.53 1.39 -5.80
C GLN A 115 3.21 1.19 -6.54
N GLU A 116 2.09 1.13 -5.83
CA GLU A 116 0.75 1.04 -6.44
C GLU A 116 0.40 2.30 -7.25
N TRP A 117 0.53 3.47 -6.65
CA TRP A 117 0.03 4.71 -7.25
C TRP A 117 1.03 5.42 -8.17
N PHE A 118 2.32 5.10 -8.08
CA PHE A 118 3.35 5.80 -8.83
C PHE A 118 3.11 5.80 -10.35
N PRO A 119 2.86 4.65 -11.03
CA PRO A 119 2.61 4.67 -12.47
C PRO A 119 1.35 5.44 -12.85
N ALA A 120 0.29 5.30 -12.05
CA ALA A 120 -1.00 5.95 -12.29
C ALA A 120 -0.94 7.47 -12.13
N LEU A 121 -0.11 7.95 -11.19
CA LEU A 121 0.04 9.37 -10.93
C LEU A 121 1.08 10.00 -11.84
N THR A 122 2.20 9.35 -12.15
CA THR A 122 3.27 9.97 -12.96
C THR A 122 3.12 9.75 -14.46
N ASN A 123 2.27 8.82 -14.91
CA ASN A 123 2.23 8.33 -16.30
C ASN A 123 3.59 7.74 -16.77
N GLN A 124 4.38 7.23 -15.82
CA GLN A 124 5.68 6.58 -16.04
C GLN A 124 5.59 5.07 -15.78
N TYR A 125 6.58 4.32 -16.25
CA TYR A 125 6.67 2.88 -15.98
C TYR A 125 7.45 2.63 -14.69
N SER A 126 6.97 1.68 -13.87
CA SER A 126 7.70 1.16 -12.72
C SER A 126 7.91 -0.34 -12.90
N ARG A 127 9.16 -0.78 -12.78
CA ARG A 127 9.49 -2.22 -12.82
C ARG A 127 9.30 -2.90 -11.47
N THR A 128 9.18 -2.11 -10.41
CA THR A 128 8.99 -2.62 -9.05
C THR A 128 7.53 -2.70 -8.64
N THR A 129 6.60 -2.17 -9.44
CA THR A 129 5.16 -2.26 -9.18
C THR A 129 4.63 -3.63 -9.56
N MET A 130 4.06 -4.37 -8.59
CA MET A 130 3.50 -5.69 -8.82
C MET A 130 2.07 -5.67 -9.38
N GLN A 131 1.27 -4.66 -9.03
CA GLN A 131 -0.14 -4.63 -9.40
C GLN A 131 -0.34 -4.62 -10.92
N GLY A 132 -1.25 -5.47 -11.40
CA GLY A 132 -1.54 -5.63 -12.83
C GLY A 132 -0.65 -6.68 -13.52
N LEU A 133 0.43 -7.14 -12.87
CA LEU A 133 1.31 -8.18 -13.41
C LEU A 133 0.81 -9.61 -13.13
N GLU A 134 -0.25 -9.77 -12.34
CA GLU A 134 -0.86 -11.07 -12.00
C GLU A 134 -1.19 -11.89 -13.25
N TRP A 135 -1.64 -11.22 -14.30
CA TRP A 135 -2.15 -11.86 -15.51
C TRP A 135 -1.12 -11.90 -16.65
N THR A 136 -0.15 -10.99 -16.63
CA THR A 136 0.86 -10.87 -17.71
C THR A 136 2.07 -11.76 -17.47
N LEU A 137 2.45 -11.99 -16.21
CA LEU A 137 3.58 -12.85 -15.85
C LEU A 137 3.21 -14.32 -15.74
N ALA A 138 1.93 -14.65 -15.55
CA ALA A 138 1.42 -16.02 -15.42
C ALA A 138 2.25 -16.86 -14.43
N GLU A 139 2.91 -17.93 -14.89
CA GLU A 139 3.75 -18.80 -14.06
C GLU A 139 4.96 -18.09 -13.42
N ASN A 140 5.40 -16.97 -14.01
CA ASN A 140 6.51 -16.17 -13.50
C ASN A 140 6.09 -15.12 -12.46
N PHE A 141 4.80 -15.03 -12.13
CA PHE A 141 4.29 -14.06 -11.16
C PHE A 141 4.95 -14.21 -9.79
N PHE A 142 4.90 -15.40 -9.19
CA PHE A 142 5.49 -15.63 -7.86
C PHE A 142 7.03 -15.52 -7.85
N PRO A 143 7.76 -16.10 -8.82
CA PRO A 143 9.20 -15.86 -8.92
C PRO A 143 9.56 -14.38 -9.00
N TYR A 144 8.84 -13.59 -9.80
CA TYR A 144 9.10 -12.16 -9.91
C TYR A 144 8.75 -11.41 -8.61
N TYR A 145 7.66 -11.79 -7.94
CA TYR A 145 7.29 -11.24 -6.64
C TYR A 145 8.40 -11.44 -5.59
N GLU A 146 9.03 -12.62 -5.54
CA GLU A 146 10.18 -12.88 -4.66
C GLU A 146 11.39 -12.00 -5.02
N GLN A 147 11.62 -11.75 -6.31
CA GLN A 147 12.68 -10.86 -6.78
C GLN A 147 12.44 -9.41 -6.34
N LEU A 148 11.19 -8.94 -6.30
CA LEU A 148 10.87 -7.61 -5.76
C LEU A 148 11.23 -7.50 -4.27
N THR A 149 10.99 -8.55 -3.48
CA THR A 149 11.41 -8.59 -2.08
C THR A 149 12.94 -8.57 -1.93
N VAL A 150 13.68 -9.23 -2.82
CA VAL A 150 15.15 -9.17 -2.86
C VAL A 150 15.63 -7.76 -3.19
N PHE A 151 15.00 -7.09 -4.17
CA PHE A 151 15.34 -5.72 -4.56
C PHE A 151 15.24 -4.73 -3.39
N GLN A 152 14.18 -4.84 -2.58
CA GLN A 152 13.97 -3.95 -1.42
C GLN A 152 15.03 -4.13 -0.31
N LYS A 153 15.82 -5.21 -0.36
CA LYS A 153 16.92 -5.50 0.57
C LYS A 153 18.27 -5.00 0.06
N CYS A 154 18.33 -4.36 -1.10
CA CYS A 154 19.59 -3.85 -1.61
C CYS A 154 20.15 -2.73 -0.73
N ALA A 155 21.41 -2.88 -0.33
CA ALA A 155 22.14 -1.93 0.51
C ALA A 155 23.20 -1.11 -0.24
N ASP A 156 23.43 -1.41 -1.52
CA ASP A 156 24.40 -0.72 -2.36
C ASP A 156 24.03 -0.80 -3.85
N VAL A 157 24.71 0.01 -4.66
CA VAL A 157 24.50 0.07 -6.11
C VAL A 157 24.85 -1.25 -6.81
N VAL A 158 25.76 -2.05 -6.24
CA VAL A 158 26.17 -3.33 -6.83
C VAL A 158 25.02 -4.34 -6.75
N CYS A 159 24.31 -4.38 -5.62
CA CYS A 159 23.11 -5.19 -5.45
C CYS A 159 22.02 -4.80 -6.45
N VAL A 160 21.76 -3.50 -6.61
CA VAL A 160 20.79 -3.01 -7.61
C VAL A 160 21.17 -3.48 -9.01
N ASN A 161 22.44 -3.33 -9.40
CA ASN A 161 22.90 -3.74 -10.72
C ASN A 161 22.83 -5.26 -10.92
N GLN A 162 23.16 -6.05 -9.90
CA GLN A 162 23.01 -7.51 -9.96
C GLN A 162 21.54 -7.91 -10.14
N TRP A 163 20.64 -7.26 -9.41
CA TRP A 163 19.20 -7.52 -9.54
C TRP A 163 18.70 -7.18 -10.95
N VAL A 164 19.11 -6.03 -11.48
CA VAL A 164 18.79 -5.56 -12.85
C VAL A 164 19.22 -6.58 -13.91
N VAL A 165 20.47 -7.06 -13.82
CA VAL A 165 21.02 -8.08 -14.75
C VAL A 165 20.30 -9.42 -14.61
N GLN A 166 20.07 -9.90 -13.38
CA GLN A 166 19.42 -11.19 -13.12
C GLN A 166 17.98 -11.23 -13.63
N ASN A 167 17.28 -10.11 -13.55
CA ASN A 167 15.86 -10.00 -13.94
C ASN A 167 15.68 -9.48 -15.37
N ASN A 168 16.77 -9.20 -16.10
CA ASN A 168 16.74 -8.63 -17.45
C ASN A 168 15.85 -7.37 -17.52
N VAL A 169 16.03 -6.47 -16.55
CA VAL A 169 15.27 -5.23 -16.40
C VAL A 169 16.13 -4.07 -16.89
N GLU A 170 15.53 -3.15 -17.64
CA GLU A 170 16.13 -1.84 -17.93
C GLU A 170 15.38 -0.77 -17.16
N TYR A 171 16.10 0.27 -16.73
CA TYR A 171 15.54 1.44 -16.06
C TYR A 171 16.30 2.71 -16.46
N ASP A 172 15.66 3.85 -16.29
CA ASP A 172 16.20 5.20 -16.50
C ASP A 172 16.43 5.91 -15.17
N TYR A 173 15.56 5.67 -14.17
CA TYR A 173 15.61 6.34 -12.88
C TYR A 173 15.52 5.38 -11.70
N LEU A 174 16.25 5.70 -10.62
CA LEU A 174 16.19 5.01 -9.34
C LEU A 174 15.67 5.98 -8.28
N ILE A 175 14.56 5.62 -7.65
CA ILE A 175 13.99 6.33 -6.50
C ILE A 175 14.39 5.59 -5.24
N ILE A 176 14.85 6.33 -4.23
CA ILE A 176 15.19 5.81 -2.91
C ILE A 176 14.45 6.67 -1.88
N LEU A 177 13.54 6.07 -1.12
CA LEU A 177 12.89 6.78 -0.01
C LEU A 177 13.86 6.98 1.16
N ILE A 178 13.69 8.11 1.85
CA ILE A 178 14.47 8.46 3.03
C ILE A 178 13.65 8.03 4.26
N PRO A 179 14.09 6.98 4.98
CA PRO A 179 13.37 6.51 6.14
C PRO A 179 13.50 7.49 7.30
N THR A 180 12.48 7.54 8.16
CA THR A 180 12.50 8.37 9.37
C THR A 180 13.60 7.94 10.33
N LYS A 181 14.10 8.86 11.17
CA LYS A 181 15.22 8.60 12.08
C LYS A 181 14.91 7.58 13.18
N ASP A 182 13.63 7.39 13.48
CA ASP A 182 13.18 6.55 14.60
C ASP A 182 13.01 5.07 14.20
N ASP A 183 13.06 4.74 12.90
CA ASP A 183 12.97 3.36 12.42
C ASP A 183 14.37 2.72 12.33
N THR A 184 14.50 1.55 12.96
CA THR A 184 15.75 0.77 13.05
C THR A 184 15.62 -0.62 12.41
N SER A 185 14.67 -0.79 11.49
CA SER A 185 14.54 -2.02 10.70
C SER A 185 15.77 -2.26 9.81
N GLU A 186 16.13 -3.53 9.58
CA GLU A 186 17.23 -3.91 8.66
C GLU A 186 17.02 -3.36 7.23
N LEU A 187 15.76 -3.28 6.78
CA LEU A 187 15.41 -2.71 5.48
C LEU A 187 15.70 -1.21 5.43
N VAL A 188 15.48 -0.51 6.54
CA VAL A 188 15.71 0.92 6.67
C VAL A 188 17.21 1.22 6.66
N ASP A 189 18.02 0.41 7.32
CA ASP A 189 19.48 0.53 7.27
C ASP A 189 20.02 0.20 5.87
N SER A 190 19.45 -0.81 5.21
CA SER A 190 19.77 -1.13 3.81
C SER A 190 19.46 0.06 2.90
N LEU A 191 18.30 0.70 3.07
CA LEU A 191 17.88 1.83 2.25
C LEU A 191 18.78 3.07 2.45
N ARG A 192 19.16 3.36 3.71
CA ARG A 192 20.14 4.42 4.03
C ARG A 192 21.50 4.15 3.39
N SER A 193 21.98 2.91 3.51
CA SER A 193 23.23 2.47 2.89
C SER A 193 23.17 2.58 1.37
N LEU A 194 22.04 2.20 0.75
CA LEU A 194 21.83 2.29 -0.67
C LEU A 194 21.89 3.74 -1.15
N GLY A 195 21.18 4.65 -0.48
CA GLY A 195 21.22 6.08 -0.79
C GLY A 195 22.64 6.66 -0.71
N ALA A 196 23.44 6.27 0.30
CA ALA A 196 24.83 6.69 0.41
C ALA A 196 25.71 6.11 -0.70
N SER A 197 25.54 4.82 -1.01
CA SER A 197 26.28 4.13 -2.08
C SER A 197 26.01 4.76 -3.45
N VAL A 198 24.73 4.97 -3.79
CA VAL A 198 24.30 5.52 -5.08
C VAL A 198 24.79 6.97 -5.26
N ARG A 199 24.80 7.78 -4.19
CA ARG A 199 25.39 9.14 -4.24
C ARG A 199 26.87 9.17 -4.61
N THR A 200 27.62 8.13 -4.26
CA THR A 200 29.05 8.01 -4.60
C THR A 200 29.30 7.30 -5.93
N SER A 201 28.25 6.75 -6.54
CA SER A 201 28.32 6.05 -7.81
C SER A 201 28.54 7.04 -8.97
N ALA A 202 29.44 6.70 -9.89
CA ALA A 202 29.58 7.43 -11.15
C ALA A 202 28.47 7.10 -12.17
N LEU A 203 27.66 6.07 -11.88
CA LEU A 203 26.58 5.63 -12.78
C LEU A 203 25.28 6.44 -12.59
N HIS A 204 25.12 7.09 -11.44
CA HIS A 204 23.88 7.71 -11.02
C HIS A 204 24.09 9.19 -10.73
N ILE A 205 23.23 10.03 -11.31
CA ILE A 205 23.24 11.47 -11.12
C ILE A 205 22.04 11.84 -10.26
N LEU A 206 22.28 12.48 -9.12
CA LEU A 206 21.19 12.98 -8.26
C LEU A 206 20.54 14.19 -8.93
N ILE A 207 19.24 14.09 -9.22
CA ILE A 207 18.46 15.14 -9.89
C ILE A 207 17.40 15.79 -8.98
N PHE A 208 16.97 15.06 -7.94
CA PHE A 208 16.01 15.55 -6.95
C PHE A 208 16.33 14.99 -5.56
N GLU A 209 16.21 15.86 -4.56
CA GLU A 209 16.34 15.52 -3.15
C GLU A 209 15.31 16.31 -2.35
N SER A 210 14.52 15.60 -1.56
CA SER A 210 13.63 16.17 -0.54
C SER A 210 13.95 15.57 0.83
N GLU A 211 13.17 15.93 1.86
CA GLU A 211 13.27 15.27 3.16
C GLU A 211 12.82 13.79 3.12
N HIS A 212 12.09 13.39 2.08
CA HIS A 212 11.46 12.07 2.00
C HIS A 212 11.97 11.16 0.89
N ALA A 213 12.60 11.72 -0.16
CA ALA A 213 13.02 10.92 -1.30
C ALA A 213 14.26 11.48 -2.00
N LEU A 214 14.99 10.57 -2.65
CA LEU A 214 16.07 10.85 -3.57
C LEU A 214 15.71 10.26 -4.93
N VAL A 215 15.89 11.04 -6.00
CA VAL A 215 15.73 10.55 -7.38
C VAL A 215 17.06 10.65 -8.09
N PHE A 216 17.49 9.54 -8.67
CA PHE A 216 18.71 9.45 -9.45
C PHE A 216 18.40 9.10 -10.90
N GLU A 217 19.00 9.82 -11.83
CA GLU A 217 19.05 9.46 -13.25
C GLU A 217 20.24 8.53 -13.50
N LEU A 218 20.04 7.51 -14.32
CA LEU A 218 21.13 6.66 -14.80
C LEU A 218 21.88 7.36 -15.95
N ASP A 219 23.20 7.54 -15.81
CA ASP A 219 24.01 8.16 -16.87
C ASP A 219 24.00 7.28 -18.13
N ASN A 220 23.42 7.80 -19.21
CA ASN A 220 23.32 7.14 -20.52
C ASN A 220 24.69 6.71 -21.07
N ASN A 221 25.78 7.37 -20.70
CA ASN A 221 27.13 6.98 -21.12
C ASN A 221 27.61 5.68 -20.45
N CYS A 222 27.01 5.32 -19.32
CA CYS A 222 27.38 4.15 -18.53
C CYS A 222 26.43 2.96 -18.72
N ARG A 223 25.34 3.13 -19.48
CA ARG A 223 24.31 2.10 -19.71
C ARG A 223 24.84 0.81 -20.37
N SER A 224 25.95 0.89 -21.09
CA SER A 224 26.62 -0.26 -21.73
C SER A 224 27.49 -1.11 -20.78
N ARG A 225 27.61 -0.73 -19.51
CA ARG A 225 28.45 -1.41 -18.50
C ARG A 225 27.64 -2.19 -17.45
N LEU A 226 26.31 -2.14 -17.55
CA LEU A 226 25.38 -3.00 -16.82
C LEU A 226 25.14 -4.27 -17.64
#